data_AF-A0A6N4SXX6-F1
#
_entry.id   AF-A0A6N4SXX6-F1
#
_cell.length_a   1.000
_cell.length_b   1.000
_cell.length_c   1.000
_cell.angle_alpha   90.00
_cell.angle_beta   90.00
_cell.angle_gamma   90.00
#
_symmetry.space_group_name_H-M   'P 1'
#
loop_
_entity.id
_entity.type
_entity.pdbx_description
1 polymer ?
#
loop_
_entity_poly.entity_id
_entity_poly.type
_entity_poly.pdbx_seq_one_letter_code
_entity_poly.pdbx_strand_id
1 'polypeptide(L)'
;MQIDVAVLIGRFQPFHNGHATLLQLALETAEEVVVILGSSFHARSTKNPFTWQERADMINATLTSAERDRVSYIAVRDYYDDARWAAAVRGKVERHFPYAKRIALIGHFKDASSYYLNRFPQWQLVAAEQLLAIDATVIRKVLFEAEDMRVSLDVIAHYLPQSVRQYLKAWSILPHYAVLVKEHAQLLAYQEAWKAAPYAPTFVTLDAVVKAAGHVLLVQRGGFPGKGLWALPGGFLDQNERLFQGAIRELFEETNLAVLASTLEHALVDVKVFDHPGRSLRGRTITHAHYFDLQTDHLPDIRAADDAAQAAWVGIDKLENMEELFFDDHFHILDQFLNLTANEH
;
A
#
# COMPACT_ATOMS: atom_id res chain seq x y z
N MET A 1 -22.63 -30.73 -2.20
CA MET A 1 -23.29 -29.64 -2.95
C MET A 1 -22.18 -28.81 -3.57
N GLN A 2 -22.26 -28.50 -4.86
CA GLN A 2 -21.21 -27.80 -5.63
C GLN A 2 -20.99 -26.37 -5.09
N ILE A 3 -19.77 -25.84 -5.05
CA ILE A 3 -19.53 -24.43 -4.74
C ILE A 3 -19.68 -23.62 -6.03
N ASP A 4 -20.32 -22.45 -5.96
CA ASP A 4 -20.56 -21.60 -7.13
C ASP A 4 -19.29 -20.78 -7.46
N VAL A 5 -18.71 -20.14 -6.43
CA VAL A 5 -17.52 -19.28 -6.56
C VAL A 5 -16.51 -19.60 -5.47
N ALA A 6 -15.23 -19.73 -5.83
CA ALA A 6 -14.12 -19.79 -4.88
C ALA A 6 -13.37 -18.44 -4.84
N VAL A 7 -13.22 -17.89 -3.64
CA VAL A 7 -12.52 -16.61 -3.38
C VAL A 7 -11.13 -16.92 -2.87
N LEU A 8 -10.10 -16.40 -3.55
CA LEU A 8 -8.72 -16.45 -3.09
C LEU A 8 -8.22 -15.03 -2.82
N ILE A 9 -7.80 -14.75 -1.58
CA ILE A 9 -7.36 -13.41 -1.18
C ILE A 9 -5.84 -13.40 -0.95
N GLY A 10 -5.17 -12.38 -1.48
CA GLY A 10 -3.75 -12.21 -1.19
C GLY A 10 -3.14 -10.93 -1.74
N ARG A 11 -1.93 -10.63 -1.24
CA ARG A 11 -1.08 -9.57 -1.80
C ARG A 11 -0.37 -10.00 -3.07
N PHE A 12 0.09 -11.25 -3.14
CA PHE A 12 0.83 -11.80 -4.29
C PHE A 12 2.04 -10.94 -4.72
N GLN A 13 2.93 -10.60 -3.78
CA GLN A 13 4.09 -9.72 -3.98
C GLN A 13 5.44 -10.48 -3.82
N PRO A 14 5.86 -11.34 -4.77
CA PRO A 14 5.16 -11.77 -6.00
C PRO A 14 4.23 -12.98 -5.80
N PHE A 15 3.58 -13.44 -6.87
CA PHE A 15 2.94 -14.75 -6.91
C PHE A 15 4.01 -15.86 -6.84
N HIS A 16 3.75 -16.93 -6.09
CA HIS A 16 4.76 -17.98 -5.81
C HIS A 16 4.08 -19.35 -5.70
N ASN A 17 4.85 -20.45 -5.64
CA ASN A 17 4.31 -21.82 -5.73
C ASN A 17 3.28 -22.14 -4.65
N GLY A 18 3.43 -21.58 -3.44
CA GLY A 18 2.40 -21.71 -2.39
C GLY A 18 1.06 -21.06 -2.76
N HIS A 19 1.07 -19.94 -3.49
CA HIS A 19 -0.15 -19.32 -4.01
C HIS A 19 -0.71 -20.10 -5.19
N ALA A 20 0.15 -20.67 -6.05
CA ALA A 20 -0.27 -21.55 -7.14
C ALA A 20 -1.03 -22.77 -6.64
N THR A 21 -0.58 -23.39 -5.54
CA THR A 21 -1.31 -24.49 -4.88
C THR A 21 -2.70 -24.05 -4.41
N LEU A 22 -2.83 -22.88 -3.78
CA LEU A 22 -4.13 -22.36 -3.36
C LEU A 22 -5.04 -22.04 -4.54
N LEU A 23 -4.50 -21.50 -5.62
CA LEU A 23 -5.26 -21.19 -6.83
C LEU A 23 -5.77 -22.47 -7.52
N GLN A 24 -4.95 -23.51 -7.57
CA GLN A 24 -5.37 -24.81 -8.11
C GLN A 24 -6.47 -25.43 -7.25
N LEU A 25 -6.36 -25.37 -5.92
CA LEU A 25 -7.44 -25.79 -5.02
C LEU A 25 -8.74 -24.99 -5.27
N ALA A 26 -8.64 -23.68 -5.54
CA ALA A 26 -9.80 -22.85 -5.89
C ALA A 26 -10.47 -23.33 -7.18
N LEU A 27 -9.68 -23.60 -8.23
CA LEU A 27 -10.13 -24.10 -9.54
C LEU A 27 -10.76 -25.49 -9.47
N GLU A 28 -10.32 -26.34 -8.53
CA GLU A 28 -10.92 -27.64 -8.24
C GLU A 28 -12.21 -27.51 -7.40
N THR A 29 -12.32 -26.47 -6.57
CA THR A 29 -13.43 -26.28 -5.64
C THR A 29 -14.70 -25.74 -6.32
N ALA A 30 -14.55 -24.81 -7.26
CA ALA A 30 -15.67 -24.08 -7.87
C ALA A 30 -15.48 -23.89 -9.38
N GLU A 31 -16.60 -23.71 -10.10
CA GLU A 31 -16.56 -23.41 -11.53
C GLU A 31 -15.94 -22.02 -11.79
N GLU A 32 -16.30 -21.03 -10.99
CA GLU A 32 -15.76 -19.68 -11.06
C GLU A 32 -14.79 -19.40 -9.89
N VAL A 33 -13.70 -18.71 -10.19
CA VAL A 33 -12.70 -18.27 -9.19
C VAL A 33 -12.55 -16.77 -9.26
N VAL A 34 -12.49 -16.14 -8.08
CA VAL A 34 -12.17 -14.73 -7.95
C VAL A 34 -10.95 -14.54 -7.07
N VAL A 35 -9.94 -13.89 -7.65
CA VAL A 35 -8.71 -13.52 -6.94
C VAL A 35 -8.82 -12.07 -6.47
N ILE A 36 -8.87 -11.90 -5.16
CA ILE A 36 -8.85 -10.58 -4.50
C ILE A 36 -7.40 -10.15 -4.34
N LEU A 37 -7.05 -9.09 -5.05
CA LEU A 37 -5.73 -8.46 -5.00
C LEU A 37 -5.75 -7.38 -3.91
N GLY A 38 -5.31 -7.75 -2.70
CA GLY A 38 -5.18 -6.82 -1.56
C GLY A 38 -4.01 -5.85 -1.74
N SER A 39 -3.94 -4.82 -0.90
CA SER A 39 -2.97 -3.70 -1.02
C SER A 39 -2.88 -3.16 -2.44
N SER A 40 -4.03 -3.06 -3.13
CA SER A 40 -4.10 -2.43 -4.44
C SER A 40 -4.09 -0.91 -4.31
N PHE A 41 -3.73 -0.24 -5.41
CA PHE A 41 -3.64 1.23 -5.52
C PHE A 41 -2.57 1.88 -4.64
N HIS A 42 -1.70 1.13 -3.97
CA HIS A 42 -0.50 1.69 -3.36
C HIS A 42 0.55 2.04 -4.41
N ALA A 43 1.30 3.12 -4.15
CA ALA A 43 2.57 3.35 -4.82
C ALA A 43 3.53 2.17 -4.64
N ARG A 44 4.41 1.98 -5.64
CA ARG A 44 5.43 0.94 -5.60
C ARG A 44 6.36 1.14 -4.41
N SER A 45 6.61 0.07 -3.68
CA SER A 45 7.58 0.03 -2.56
C SER A 45 8.28 -1.33 -2.51
N THR A 46 9.33 -1.44 -1.70
CA THR A 46 10.04 -2.73 -1.52
C THR A 46 9.17 -3.82 -0.87
N LYS A 47 8.04 -3.45 -0.24
CA LYS A 47 7.03 -4.37 0.30
C LYS A 47 5.93 -4.73 -0.72
N ASN A 48 5.52 -3.76 -1.54
CA ASN A 48 4.53 -3.92 -2.60
C ASN A 48 5.08 -3.41 -3.94
N PRO A 49 6.02 -4.14 -4.56
CA PRO A 49 6.70 -3.65 -5.77
C PRO A 49 5.85 -3.69 -7.03
N PHE A 50 4.84 -4.58 -7.08
CA PHE A 50 4.01 -4.80 -8.27
C PHE A 50 2.63 -4.15 -8.12
N THR A 51 2.12 -3.57 -9.21
CA THR A 51 0.73 -3.09 -9.26
C THR A 51 -0.25 -4.26 -9.21
N TRP A 52 -1.55 -4.00 -9.04
CA TRP A 52 -2.53 -5.08 -9.08
C TRP A 52 -2.64 -5.71 -10.47
N GLN A 53 -2.47 -4.92 -11.53
CA GLN A 53 -2.46 -5.42 -12.91
C GLN A 53 -1.28 -6.34 -13.16
N GLU A 54 -0.06 -5.95 -12.75
CA GLU A 54 1.13 -6.80 -12.90
C GLU A 54 1.00 -8.11 -12.11
N ARG A 55 0.34 -8.08 -10.94
CA ARG A 55 0.02 -9.27 -10.17
C ARG A 55 -1.00 -10.16 -10.87
N ALA A 56 -2.04 -9.59 -11.45
CA ALA A 56 -2.99 -10.34 -12.29
C ALA A 56 -2.28 -10.97 -13.49
N ASP A 57 -1.38 -10.24 -14.17
CA ASP A 57 -0.57 -10.76 -15.28
C ASP A 57 0.32 -11.93 -14.86
N MET A 58 0.99 -11.81 -13.72
CA MET A 58 1.81 -12.89 -13.15
C MET A 58 0.97 -14.14 -12.88
N ILE A 59 -0.25 -13.99 -12.34
CA ILE A 59 -1.15 -15.12 -12.07
C ILE A 59 -1.65 -15.72 -13.39
N ASN A 60 -2.12 -14.89 -14.32
CA ASN A 60 -2.59 -15.31 -15.65
C ASN A 60 -1.53 -16.08 -16.45
N ALA A 61 -0.25 -15.73 -16.28
CA ALA A 61 0.85 -16.43 -16.92
C ALA A 61 1.08 -17.85 -16.36
N THR A 62 0.45 -18.22 -15.24
CA THR A 62 0.50 -19.58 -14.67
C THR A 62 -0.68 -20.46 -15.09
N LEU A 63 -1.68 -19.87 -15.75
CA LEU A 63 -2.95 -20.54 -16.09
C LEU A 63 -3.01 -20.93 -17.56
N THR A 64 -3.66 -22.05 -17.84
CA THR A 64 -4.07 -22.45 -19.19
C THR A 64 -5.19 -21.53 -19.70
N SER A 65 -5.48 -21.59 -21.00
CA SER A 65 -6.55 -20.76 -21.57
C SER A 65 -7.91 -21.02 -20.92
N ALA A 66 -8.26 -22.29 -20.69
CA ALA A 66 -9.54 -22.67 -20.11
C ALA A 66 -9.66 -22.27 -18.63
N GLU A 67 -8.56 -22.26 -17.87
CA GLU A 67 -8.56 -21.75 -16.50
C GLU A 67 -8.69 -20.23 -16.46
N ARG A 68 -8.05 -19.50 -17.39
CA ARG A 68 -8.17 -18.03 -17.46
C ARG A 68 -9.61 -17.56 -17.68
N ASP A 69 -10.38 -18.30 -18.46
CA ASP A 69 -11.79 -17.98 -18.72
C ASP A 69 -12.67 -18.09 -17.46
N ARG A 70 -12.17 -18.77 -16.42
CA ARG A 70 -12.86 -19.02 -15.13
C ARG A 70 -12.31 -18.17 -13.97
N VAL A 71 -11.29 -17.34 -14.21
CA VAL A 71 -10.60 -16.57 -13.17
C VAL A 71 -10.79 -15.08 -13.40
N SER A 72 -11.44 -14.43 -12.43
CA SER A 72 -11.59 -12.97 -12.36
C SER A 72 -10.67 -12.36 -11.31
N TYR A 73 -10.32 -11.08 -11.49
CA TYR A 73 -9.47 -10.33 -10.56
C TYR A 73 -10.20 -9.10 -10.04
N ILE A 74 -10.19 -8.91 -8.73
CA ILE A 74 -10.77 -7.72 -8.08
C ILE A 74 -9.70 -7.03 -7.24
N ALA A 75 -9.42 -5.77 -7.57
CA ALA A 75 -8.52 -4.92 -6.80
C ALA A 75 -9.23 -4.32 -5.56
N VAL A 76 -8.58 -4.46 -4.40
CA VAL A 76 -9.06 -3.93 -3.13
C VAL A 76 -7.93 -3.16 -2.44
N ARG A 77 -8.20 -1.89 -2.12
CA ARG A 77 -7.30 -1.06 -1.31
C ARG A 77 -7.26 -1.54 0.14
N ASP A 78 -6.22 -1.14 0.85
CA ASP A 78 -6.16 -1.39 2.29
C ASP A 78 -7.10 -0.44 3.04
N TYR A 79 -7.72 -0.92 4.12
CA TYR A 79 -8.38 -0.08 5.11
C TYR A 79 -7.78 -0.43 6.47
N TYR A 80 -7.52 0.57 7.32
CA TYR A 80 -7.06 0.34 8.69
C TYR A 80 -8.19 -0.10 9.64
N ASP A 81 -9.41 -0.21 9.11
CA ASP A 81 -10.57 -0.84 9.73
C ASP A 81 -10.86 -2.17 9.02
N ASP A 82 -10.65 -3.28 9.71
CA ASP A 82 -10.87 -4.63 9.18
C ASP A 82 -12.31 -4.89 8.74
N ALA A 83 -13.28 -4.30 9.45
CA ALA A 83 -14.69 -4.48 9.15
C ALA A 83 -15.06 -3.74 7.87
N ARG A 84 -14.54 -2.52 7.68
CA ARG A 84 -14.65 -1.76 6.42
C ARG A 84 -13.98 -2.52 5.28
N TRP A 85 -12.76 -3.06 5.50
CA TRP A 85 -12.08 -3.86 4.49
C TRP A 85 -12.88 -5.12 4.10
N ALA A 86 -13.34 -5.90 5.08
CA ALA A 86 -14.11 -7.11 4.81
C ALA A 86 -15.44 -6.80 4.12
N ALA A 87 -16.12 -5.70 4.50
CA ALA A 87 -17.33 -5.23 3.83
C ALA A 87 -17.06 -4.86 2.37
N ALA A 88 -15.97 -4.12 2.09
CA ALA A 88 -15.57 -3.77 0.73
C ALA A 88 -15.27 -5.01 -0.13
N VAL A 89 -14.55 -6.00 0.42
CA VAL A 89 -14.29 -7.28 -0.26
C VAL A 89 -15.61 -7.99 -0.58
N ARG A 90 -16.50 -8.16 0.41
CA ARG A 90 -17.81 -8.82 0.20
C ARG A 90 -18.64 -8.11 -0.85
N GLY A 91 -18.82 -6.80 -0.71
CA GLY A 91 -19.63 -6.00 -1.63
C GLY A 91 -19.11 -6.07 -3.07
N LYS A 92 -17.79 -6.08 -3.28
CA LYS A 92 -17.22 -6.26 -4.62
C LYS A 92 -17.45 -7.68 -5.18
N VAL A 93 -17.31 -8.72 -4.36
CA VAL A 93 -17.60 -10.11 -4.78
C VAL A 93 -19.08 -10.28 -5.12
N GLU A 94 -19.99 -9.75 -4.29
CA GLU A 94 -21.43 -9.81 -4.51
C GLU A 94 -21.86 -9.05 -5.77
N ARG A 95 -21.28 -7.88 -6.04
CA ARG A 95 -21.54 -7.13 -7.29
C ARG A 95 -21.02 -7.87 -8.53
N HIS A 96 -19.89 -8.56 -8.42
CA HIS A 96 -19.32 -9.31 -9.54
C HIS A 96 -20.05 -10.63 -9.81
N PHE A 97 -20.52 -11.30 -8.75
CA PHE A 97 -21.27 -12.57 -8.83
C PHE A 97 -22.63 -12.46 -8.12
N PRO A 98 -23.59 -11.68 -8.65
CA PRO A 98 -24.85 -11.38 -7.97
C PRO A 98 -25.77 -12.60 -7.78
N TYR A 99 -25.50 -13.69 -8.51
CA TYR A 99 -26.29 -14.92 -8.44
C TYR A 99 -25.60 -16.05 -7.67
N ALA A 100 -24.37 -15.85 -7.19
CA ALA A 100 -23.66 -16.85 -6.40
C ALA A 100 -24.31 -17.01 -5.03
N LYS A 101 -24.67 -18.26 -4.68
CA LYS A 101 -25.31 -18.59 -3.40
C LYS A 101 -24.36 -19.30 -2.44
N ARG A 102 -23.39 -20.03 -2.98
CA ARG A 102 -22.41 -20.84 -2.24
C ARG A 102 -21.02 -20.36 -2.61
N ILE A 103 -20.42 -19.61 -1.70
CA ILE A 103 -19.09 -19.05 -1.87
C ILE A 103 -18.14 -19.78 -0.93
N ALA A 104 -17.03 -20.28 -1.46
CA ALA A 104 -15.93 -20.80 -0.67
C ALA A 104 -14.83 -19.74 -0.52
N LEU A 105 -14.23 -19.64 0.66
CA LEU A 105 -13.02 -18.88 0.90
C LEU A 105 -11.84 -19.85 0.93
N ILE A 106 -10.91 -19.70 0.00
CA ILE A 106 -9.70 -20.51 -0.08
C ILE A 106 -8.60 -19.81 0.71
N GLY A 107 -8.02 -20.52 1.67
CA GLY A 107 -6.98 -19.93 2.51
C GLY A 107 -6.22 -20.92 3.35
N HIS A 108 -5.22 -20.42 4.06
CA HIS A 108 -4.46 -21.16 5.04
C HIS A 108 -4.19 -20.26 6.25
N PHE A 109 -4.43 -20.76 7.46
CA PHE A 109 -4.09 -20.03 8.69
C PHE A 109 -2.59 -20.17 8.96
N LYS A 110 -1.79 -19.23 8.45
CA LYS A 110 -0.33 -19.32 8.55
C LYS A 110 0.25 -18.61 9.78
N ASP A 111 -0.32 -17.46 10.15
CA ASP A 111 0.24 -16.51 11.14
C ASP A 111 -0.77 -15.41 11.55
N ALA A 112 -0.29 -14.41 12.30
CA ALA A 112 -1.04 -13.22 12.69
C ALA A 112 -1.55 -12.36 11.51
N SER A 113 -1.12 -12.61 10.27
CA SER A 113 -1.58 -11.89 9.07
C SER A 113 -2.76 -12.58 8.38
N SER A 114 -3.13 -13.80 8.79
CA SER A 114 -4.26 -14.57 8.24
C SER A 114 -5.57 -14.39 9.04
N TYR A 115 -5.56 -13.54 10.08
CA TYR A 115 -6.72 -13.30 10.95
C TYR A 115 -7.95 -12.77 10.19
N TYR A 116 -7.74 -12.10 9.07
CA TYR A 116 -8.82 -11.55 8.23
C TYR A 116 -9.75 -12.63 7.67
N LEU A 117 -9.29 -13.89 7.56
CA LEU A 117 -10.14 -14.99 7.09
C LEU A 117 -11.36 -15.20 8.00
N ASN A 118 -11.23 -14.88 9.30
CA ASN A 118 -12.33 -14.94 10.26
C ASN A 118 -13.40 -13.85 10.04
N ARG A 119 -13.17 -12.89 9.14
CA ARG A 119 -14.11 -11.80 8.82
C ARG A 119 -15.16 -12.17 7.76
N PHE A 120 -15.13 -13.41 7.27
CA PHE A 120 -16.07 -13.92 6.26
C PHE A 120 -16.83 -15.17 6.76
N PRO A 121 -17.53 -15.10 7.91
CA PRO A 121 -18.23 -16.26 8.48
C PRO A 121 -19.33 -16.83 7.59
N GLN A 122 -19.82 -16.05 6.62
CA GLN A 122 -20.84 -16.47 5.65
C GLN A 122 -20.27 -17.27 4.46
N TRP A 123 -18.95 -17.30 4.29
CA TRP A 123 -18.29 -18.09 3.24
C TRP A 123 -17.74 -19.38 3.83
N GLN A 124 -17.84 -20.48 3.07
CA GLN A 124 -17.29 -21.75 3.51
C GLN A 124 -15.76 -21.73 3.41
N LEU A 125 -15.06 -21.77 4.54
CA LEU A 125 -13.60 -21.88 4.51
C LEU A 125 -13.17 -23.26 4.00
N VAL A 126 -12.36 -23.27 2.95
CA VAL A 126 -11.65 -24.46 2.45
C VAL A 126 -10.18 -24.25 2.73
N ALA A 127 -9.69 -24.96 3.74
CA ALA A 127 -8.30 -24.86 4.17
C ALA A 127 -7.41 -25.78 3.33
N ALA A 128 -6.30 -25.26 2.81
CA ALA A 128 -5.25 -26.08 2.22
C ALA A 128 -4.27 -26.56 3.30
N GLU A 129 -3.80 -27.80 3.19
CA GLU A 129 -2.62 -28.25 3.94
C GLU A 129 -1.39 -27.49 3.44
N GLN A 130 -0.54 -27.01 4.35
CA GLN A 130 0.66 -26.28 3.98
C GLN A 130 1.71 -27.25 3.45
N LEU A 131 1.79 -27.40 2.14
CA LEU A 131 2.81 -28.21 1.50
C LEU A 131 4.20 -27.54 1.54
N LEU A 132 4.25 -26.21 1.47
CA LEU A 132 5.51 -25.44 1.41
C LEU A 132 5.41 -24.12 2.19
N ALA A 133 6.30 -23.93 3.17
CA ALA A 133 6.48 -22.66 3.86
C ALA A 133 7.34 -21.70 3.02
N ILE A 134 6.69 -20.91 2.16
CA ILE A 134 7.35 -19.88 1.35
C ILE A 134 7.22 -18.51 2.03
N ASP A 135 8.32 -17.79 2.19
CA ASP A 135 8.33 -16.40 2.66
C ASP A 135 8.58 -15.44 1.49
N ALA A 136 7.55 -14.67 1.12
CA ALA A 136 7.63 -13.67 0.06
C ALA A 136 8.66 -12.56 0.37
N THR A 137 8.98 -12.32 1.65
CA THR A 137 10.02 -11.36 2.06
C THR A 137 11.41 -11.83 1.62
N VAL A 138 11.71 -13.13 1.73
CA VAL A 138 12.96 -13.71 1.24
C VAL A 138 13.06 -13.57 -0.28
N ILE A 139 11.97 -13.83 -1.01
CA ILE A 139 11.93 -13.65 -2.47
C ILE A 139 12.23 -12.21 -2.86
N ARG A 140 11.57 -11.22 -2.23
CA ARG A 140 11.82 -9.80 -2.51
C ARG A 140 13.24 -9.37 -2.12
N LYS A 141 13.79 -9.90 -1.02
CA LYS A 141 15.18 -9.64 -0.62
C LYS A 141 16.16 -10.09 -1.71
N VAL A 142 16.02 -11.33 -2.19
CA VAL A 142 16.84 -11.86 -3.30
C VAL A 142 16.67 -11.01 -4.56
N LEU A 143 15.45 -10.54 -4.84
CA LEU A 143 15.18 -9.68 -5.99
C LEU A 143 15.91 -8.35 -5.90
N PHE A 144 15.86 -7.62 -4.76
CA PHE A 144 16.45 -6.28 -4.64
C PHE A 144 17.94 -6.26 -4.30
N GLU A 145 18.48 -7.37 -3.79
CA GLU A 145 19.92 -7.52 -3.49
C GLU A 145 20.68 -8.28 -4.60
N ALA A 146 20.04 -8.48 -5.76
CA ALA A 146 20.63 -9.23 -6.87
C ALA A 146 21.79 -8.47 -7.55
N GLU A 147 22.98 -9.09 -7.58
CA GLU A 147 24.12 -8.64 -8.40
C GLU A 147 23.99 -9.13 -9.86
N ASP A 148 23.65 -10.40 -10.08
CA ASP A 148 23.19 -10.94 -11.37
C ASP A 148 21.78 -11.51 -11.20
N MET A 149 20.81 -10.87 -11.85
CA MET A 149 19.40 -11.25 -11.76
C MET A 149 19.12 -12.70 -12.16
N ARG A 150 19.84 -13.26 -13.15
CA ARG A 150 19.62 -14.65 -13.59
C ARG A 150 20.03 -15.61 -12.50
N VAL A 151 21.22 -15.41 -11.93
CA VAL A 151 21.75 -16.24 -10.84
C VAL A 151 20.84 -16.14 -9.62
N SER A 152 20.44 -14.92 -9.23
CA SER A 152 19.52 -14.71 -8.10
C SER A 152 18.17 -15.41 -8.30
N LEU A 153 17.58 -15.35 -9.49
CA LEU A 153 16.33 -16.04 -9.79
C LEU A 153 16.46 -17.57 -9.82
N ASP A 154 17.64 -18.11 -10.12
CA ASP A 154 17.90 -19.55 -10.05
C ASP A 154 17.95 -20.03 -8.58
N VAL A 155 18.48 -19.23 -7.66
CA VAL A 155 18.51 -19.55 -6.21
C VAL A 155 17.11 -19.68 -5.61
N ILE A 156 16.14 -18.93 -6.11
CA ILE A 156 14.75 -18.96 -5.64
C ILE A 156 13.80 -19.67 -6.61
N ALA A 157 14.33 -20.41 -7.60
CA ALA A 157 13.52 -21.02 -8.65
C ALA A 157 12.48 -22.01 -8.11
N HIS A 158 12.81 -22.76 -7.05
CA HIS A 158 11.88 -23.72 -6.44
C HIS A 158 10.71 -23.05 -5.70
N TYR A 159 10.81 -21.75 -5.40
CA TYR A 159 9.71 -20.99 -4.79
C TYR A 159 8.72 -20.43 -5.81
N LEU A 160 9.09 -20.35 -7.10
CA LEU A 160 8.33 -19.61 -8.10
C LEU A 160 7.84 -20.50 -9.25
N PRO A 161 6.66 -20.23 -9.83
CA PRO A 161 6.30 -20.77 -11.12
C PRO A 161 7.29 -20.28 -12.19
N GLN A 162 7.58 -21.12 -13.19
CA GLN A 162 8.53 -20.77 -14.25
C GLN A 162 8.14 -19.48 -14.99
N SER A 163 6.85 -19.30 -15.26
CA SER A 163 6.33 -18.10 -15.94
C SER A 163 6.49 -16.84 -15.10
N VAL A 164 6.28 -16.93 -13.78
CA VAL A 164 6.55 -15.81 -12.87
C VAL A 164 8.03 -15.49 -12.81
N ARG A 165 8.92 -16.49 -12.79
CA ARG A 165 10.37 -16.25 -12.85
C ARG A 165 10.77 -15.50 -14.14
N GLN A 166 10.18 -15.87 -15.28
CA GLN A 166 10.40 -15.16 -16.55
C GLN A 166 9.85 -13.73 -16.49
N TYR A 167 8.68 -13.53 -15.89
CA TYR A 167 8.09 -12.21 -15.66
C TYR A 167 9.04 -11.33 -14.83
N LEU A 168 9.53 -11.82 -13.69
CA LEU A 168 10.45 -11.08 -12.81
C LEU A 168 11.74 -10.68 -13.53
N LYS A 169 12.29 -11.57 -14.37
CA LYS A 169 13.47 -11.27 -15.20
C LYS A 169 13.21 -10.14 -16.21
N ALA A 170 12.02 -10.10 -16.81
CA ALA A 170 11.64 -9.03 -17.73
C ALA A 170 11.25 -7.75 -17.00
N TRP A 171 10.68 -7.86 -15.80
CA TRP A 171 10.31 -6.71 -14.99
C TRP A 171 11.54 -6.00 -14.41
N SER A 172 12.60 -6.74 -14.09
CA SER A 172 13.84 -6.17 -13.53
C SER A 172 14.64 -5.28 -14.49
N ILE A 173 14.27 -5.21 -15.77
CA ILE A 173 14.88 -4.27 -16.71
C ILE A 173 14.13 -2.93 -16.79
N LEU A 174 12.97 -2.82 -16.14
CA LEU A 174 12.16 -1.60 -16.15
C LEU A 174 12.72 -0.53 -15.19
N PRO A 175 12.53 0.77 -15.47
CA PRO A 175 13.16 1.84 -14.69
C PRO A 175 12.81 1.85 -13.20
N HIS A 176 11.56 1.51 -12.84
CA HIS A 176 11.11 1.49 -11.44
C HIS A 176 11.81 0.43 -10.60
N TYR A 177 12.29 -0.67 -11.19
CA TYR A 177 13.07 -1.67 -10.44
C TYR A 177 14.36 -1.05 -9.88
N ALA A 178 15.09 -0.29 -10.70
CA ALA A 178 16.33 0.37 -10.27
C ALA A 178 16.10 1.40 -9.14
N VAL A 179 14.92 2.05 -9.13
CA VAL A 179 14.53 2.95 -8.03
C VAL A 179 14.30 2.16 -6.74
N LEU A 180 13.59 1.03 -6.82
CA LEU A 180 13.29 0.18 -5.67
C LEU A 180 14.54 -0.49 -5.09
N VAL A 181 15.52 -0.87 -5.91
CA VAL A 181 16.83 -1.37 -5.43
C VAL A 181 17.53 -0.32 -4.56
N LYS A 182 17.54 0.95 -5.01
CA LYS A 182 18.13 2.05 -4.23
C LYS A 182 17.37 2.29 -2.94
N GLU A 183 16.04 2.31 -2.99
CA GLU A 183 15.19 2.44 -1.80
C GLU A 183 15.44 1.32 -0.79
N HIS A 184 15.53 0.07 -1.25
CA HIS A 184 15.82 -1.10 -0.42
C HIS A 184 17.14 -0.94 0.33
N ALA A 185 18.21 -0.55 -0.37
CA ALA A 185 19.52 -0.32 0.24
C ALA A 185 19.47 0.80 1.30
N GLN A 186 18.74 1.90 1.04
CA GLN A 186 18.57 3.00 1.99
C GLN A 186 17.78 2.58 3.23
N LEU A 187 16.72 1.79 3.05
CA LEU A 187 15.94 1.24 4.17
C LEU A 187 16.78 0.32 5.05
N LEU A 188 17.60 -0.55 4.46
CA LEU A 188 18.51 -1.42 5.21
C LEU A 188 19.54 -0.61 5.99
N ALA A 189 20.17 0.39 5.35
CA ALA A 189 21.13 1.27 6.02
C ALA A 189 20.48 2.04 7.18
N TYR A 190 19.26 2.54 6.99
CA TYR A 190 18.49 3.22 8.03
C TYR A 190 18.22 2.28 9.21
N GLN A 191 17.71 1.07 8.96
CA GLN A 191 17.44 0.08 10.00
C GLN A 191 18.72 -0.37 10.73
N GLU A 192 19.83 -0.51 10.02
CA GLU A 192 21.14 -0.86 10.60
C GLU A 192 21.60 0.20 11.61
N ALA A 193 21.45 1.49 11.28
CA ALA A 193 21.84 2.59 12.16
C ALA A 193 21.12 2.58 13.52
N TRP A 194 19.93 1.98 13.58
CA TRP A 194 19.13 1.87 14.80
C TRP A 194 19.36 0.57 15.59
N LYS A 195 20.10 -0.41 15.06
CA LYS A 195 20.29 -1.72 15.75
C LYS A 195 21.02 -1.61 17.09
N ALA A 196 21.83 -0.58 17.27
CA ALA A 196 22.56 -0.34 18.51
C ALA A 196 21.69 0.26 19.63
N ALA A 197 20.45 0.65 19.35
CA ALA A 197 19.54 1.17 20.36
C ALA A 197 19.14 0.09 21.38
N PRO A 198 18.98 0.43 22.68
CA PRO A 198 18.64 -0.55 23.72
C PRO A 198 17.24 -1.16 23.54
N TYR A 199 16.36 -0.48 22.81
CA TYR A 199 15.03 -0.95 22.44
C TYR A 199 14.75 -0.57 20.98
N ALA A 200 13.86 -1.34 20.33
CA ALA A 200 13.40 -0.99 18.99
C ALA A 200 12.80 0.43 18.99
N PRO A 201 13.24 1.34 18.10
CA PRO A 201 12.78 2.71 18.11
C PRO A 201 11.32 2.82 17.66
N THR A 202 10.63 3.82 18.22
CA THR A 202 9.35 4.33 17.72
C THR A 202 9.62 5.72 17.20
N PHE A 203 9.32 5.95 15.93
CA PHE A 203 9.47 7.23 15.26
C PHE A 203 8.18 8.03 15.36
N VAL A 204 8.29 9.32 15.65
CA VAL A 204 7.15 10.25 15.69
C VAL A 204 7.34 11.27 14.57
N THR A 205 6.33 11.38 13.72
CA THR A 205 6.28 12.34 12.62
C THR A 205 5.02 13.21 12.70
N LEU A 206 5.01 14.27 11.92
CA LEU A 206 3.96 15.28 11.86
C LEU A 206 3.65 15.52 10.39
N ASP A 207 2.36 15.62 10.06
CA ASP A 207 1.93 15.93 8.69
C ASP A 207 0.88 17.04 8.73
N ALA A 208 0.92 17.96 7.76
CA ALA A 208 -0.04 19.05 7.62
C ALA A 208 -0.97 18.80 6.42
N VAL A 209 -2.26 18.63 6.70
CA VAL A 209 -3.31 18.61 5.66
C VAL A 209 -3.86 20.02 5.53
N VAL A 210 -3.34 20.80 4.58
CA VAL A 210 -3.78 22.20 4.38
C VAL A 210 -4.75 22.26 3.21
N LYS A 211 -5.98 22.71 3.46
CA LYS A 211 -7.03 22.91 2.46
C LYS A 211 -7.27 24.40 2.21
N ALA A 212 -7.36 24.77 0.93
CA ALA A 212 -7.72 26.12 0.48
C ALA A 212 -8.40 26.06 -0.89
N ALA A 213 -9.47 26.84 -1.12
CA ALA A 213 -10.14 26.97 -2.41
C ALA A 213 -10.38 25.65 -3.17
N GLY A 214 -10.82 24.59 -2.48
CA GLY A 214 -11.08 23.26 -3.07
C GLY A 214 -9.83 22.44 -3.43
N HIS A 215 -8.66 22.84 -2.95
CA HIS A 215 -7.37 22.16 -3.16
C HIS A 215 -6.74 21.74 -1.83
N VAL A 216 -5.78 20.83 -1.90
CA VAL A 216 -4.86 20.50 -0.82
C VAL A 216 -3.42 20.80 -1.21
N LEU A 217 -2.62 21.23 -0.25
CA LEU A 217 -1.19 21.43 -0.44
C LEU A 217 -0.45 20.10 -0.29
N LEU A 218 0.32 19.74 -1.32
CA LEU A 218 1.14 18.54 -1.36
C LEU A 218 2.58 18.87 -1.76
N VAL A 219 3.50 17.99 -1.39
CA VAL A 219 4.91 18.02 -1.79
C VAL A 219 5.28 16.74 -2.53
N GLN A 220 6.27 16.82 -3.42
CA GLN A 220 6.94 15.65 -3.99
C GLN A 220 8.24 15.38 -3.24
N ARG A 221 8.39 14.15 -2.76
CA ARG A 221 9.55 13.73 -1.96
C ARG A 221 10.82 13.70 -2.79
N GLY A 222 11.86 14.43 -2.40
CA GLY A 222 13.19 14.37 -3.04
C GLY A 222 14.07 13.21 -2.56
N GLY A 223 13.82 12.72 -1.34
CA GLY A 223 14.56 11.66 -0.65
C GLY A 223 13.86 10.30 -0.59
N PHE A 224 14.60 9.26 -0.21
CA PHE A 224 14.06 7.92 0.08
C PHE A 224 13.64 7.79 1.54
N PRO A 225 12.66 6.91 1.86
CA PRO A 225 11.81 6.16 0.92
C PRO A 225 10.76 7.06 0.25
N GLY A 226 10.11 6.55 -0.80
CA GLY A 226 9.04 7.22 -1.52
C GLY A 226 9.50 8.34 -2.45
N LYS A 227 10.75 8.30 -2.94
CA LYS A 227 11.30 9.35 -3.80
C LYS A 227 10.43 9.55 -5.05
N GLY A 228 10.00 10.79 -5.27
CA GLY A 228 9.13 11.20 -6.39
C GLY A 228 7.63 11.00 -6.15
N LEU A 229 7.22 10.40 -5.02
CA LEU A 229 5.82 10.29 -4.64
C LEU A 229 5.30 11.60 -4.05
N TRP A 230 3.99 11.82 -4.18
CA TRP A 230 3.28 12.89 -3.49
C TRP A 230 3.13 12.53 -2.00
N ALA A 231 3.29 13.54 -1.16
CA ALA A 231 3.10 13.43 0.28
C ALA A 231 2.43 14.71 0.80
N LEU A 232 1.92 14.59 2.02
CA LEU A 232 1.58 15.74 2.84
C LEU A 232 2.88 16.40 3.29
N PRO A 233 2.94 17.73 3.40
CA PRO A 233 4.08 18.40 4.00
C PRO A 233 4.28 17.89 5.44
N GLY A 234 5.47 17.40 5.77
CA GLY A 234 5.67 16.70 7.03
C GLY A 234 7.01 16.03 7.22
N GLY A 235 7.38 15.87 8.49
CA GLY A 235 8.69 15.34 8.88
C GLY A 235 8.72 14.85 10.33
N PHE A 236 9.92 14.75 10.89
CA PHE A 236 10.11 14.23 12.24
C PHE A 236 9.82 15.30 13.30
N LEU A 237 9.31 14.86 14.45
CA LEU A 237 9.21 15.72 15.63
C LEU A 237 10.60 15.98 16.22
N ASP A 238 10.95 17.25 16.46
CA ASP A 238 12.16 17.64 17.18
C ASP A 238 12.04 17.45 18.69
N GLN A 239 13.19 17.34 19.36
CA GLN A 239 13.26 17.05 20.80
C GLN A 239 12.61 18.13 21.68
N ASN A 240 12.60 19.39 21.24
CA ASN A 240 12.22 20.55 22.07
C ASN A 240 11.06 21.36 21.47
N GLU A 241 10.15 20.69 20.76
CA GLU A 241 8.95 21.34 20.21
C GLU A 241 7.66 20.57 20.54
N ARG A 242 6.51 21.27 20.49
CA ARG A 242 5.20 20.64 20.57
C ARG A 242 4.78 20.13 19.19
N LEU A 243 3.92 19.11 19.15
CA LEU A 243 3.38 18.53 17.91
C LEU A 243 2.84 19.60 16.93
N PHE A 244 2.05 20.55 17.42
CA PHE A 244 1.54 21.64 16.60
C PHE A 244 2.66 22.52 16.03
N GLN A 245 3.66 22.86 16.85
CA GLN A 245 4.78 23.70 16.42
C GLN A 245 5.61 23.01 15.34
N GLY A 246 5.89 21.71 15.51
CA GLY A 246 6.61 20.93 14.51
C GLY A 246 5.82 20.78 13.20
N ALA A 247 4.49 20.59 13.26
CA ALA A 247 3.66 20.51 12.06
C ALA A 247 3.70 21.83 11.26
N ILE A 248 3.71 22.97 11.96
CA ILE A 248 3.84 24.29 11.35
C ILE A 248 5.27 24.51 10.80
N ARG A 249 6.31 24.08 11.53
CA ARG A 249 7.70 24.15 11.08
C ARG A 249 7.91 23.39 9.78
N GLU A 250 7.59 22.10 9.75
CA GLU A 250 7.73 21.24 8.57
C GLU A 250 6.95 21.79 7.37
N LEU A 251 5.70 22.25 7.60
CA LEU A 251 4.90 22.89 6.56
C LEU A 251 5.62 24.09 5.93
N PHE A 252 6.22 24.97 6.73
CA PHE A 252 6.93 26.14 6.19
C PHE A 252 8.25 25.76 5.53
N GLU A 253 9.03 24.85 6.11
CA GLU A 253 10.32 24.40 5.58
C GLU A 253 10.16 23.81 4.16
N GLU A 254 9.15 22.97 3.93
CA GLU A 254 8.97 22.31 2.64
C GLU A 254 8.22 23.15 1.59
N THR A 255 7.39 24.11 2.02
CA THR A 255 6.44 24.79 1.10
C THR A 255 6.54 26.31 1.05
N ASN A 256 7.23 26.95 1.99
CA ASN A 256 7.20 28.41 2.21
C ASN A 256 5.81 29.02 2.06
N LEU A 257 4.79 28.36 2.59
CA LEU A 257 3.40 28.81 2.52
C LEU A 257 3.29 30.26 3.00
N ALA A 258 2.76 31.15 2.16
CA ALA A 258 2.63 32.58 2.47
C ALA A 258 1.42 32.87 3.38
N VAL A 259 1.35 32.19 4.54
CA VAL A 259 0.29 32.33 5.55
C VAL A 259 0.94 32.52 6.91
N LEU A 260 0.41 33.43 7.73
CA LEU A 260 0.92 33.65 9.09
C LEU A 260 0.62 32.43 9.98
N ALA A 261 1.55 32.09 10.87
CA ALA A 261 1.35 31.01 11.84
C ALA A 261 0.07 31.22 12.70
N SER A 262 -0.23 32.46 13.07
CA SER A 262 -1.49 32.79 13.78
C SER A 262 -2.74 32.51 12.94
N THR A 263 -2.68 32.64 11.61
CA THR A 263 -3.78 32.24 10.74
C THR A 263 -3.94 30.73 10.74
N LEU A 264 -2.85 29.97 10.71
CA LEU A 264 -2.87 28.50 10.78
C LEU A 264 -3.41 28.01 12.14
N GLU A 265 -3.07 28.67 13.25
CA GLU A 265 -3.64 28.38 14.57
C GLU A 265 -5.18 28.45 14.57
N HIS A 266 -5.74 29.50 13.95
CA HIS A 266 -7.20 29.64 13.84
C HIS A 266 -7.83 28.70 12.80
N ALA A 267 -7.06 28.28 11.79
CA ALA A 267 -7.51 27.39 10.73
C ALA A 267 -7.46 25.90 11.11
N LEU A 268 -6.85 25.54 12.24
CA LEU A 268 -6.78 24.16 12.71
C LEU A 268 -8.18 23.64 13.04
N VAL A 269 -8.61 22.60 12.35
CA VAL A 269 -9.94 21.99 12.50
C VAL A 269 -9.88 20.72 13.35
N ASP A 270 -8.91 19.83 13.08
CA ASP A 270 -8.81 18.54 13.77
C ASP A 270 -7.37 18.02 13.74
N VAL A 271 -7.05 17.09 14.64
CA VAL A 271 -5.78 16.38 14.69
C VAL A 271 -6.05 14.89 14.88
N LYS A 272 -5.48 14.05 14.02
CA LYS A 272 -5.61 12.59 14.11
C LYS A 272 -4.25 11.92 14.18
N VAL A 273 -4.19 10.82 14.91
CA VAL A 273 -3.02 9.95 15.00
C VAL A 273 -3.20 8.80 14.02
N PHE A 274 -2.18 8.53 13.21
CA PHE A 274 -2.10 7.38 12.33
C PHE A 274 -0.95 6.49 12.78
N ASP A 275 -1.30 5.31 13.28
CA ASP A 275 -0.41 4.45 14.05
C ASP A 275 -0.41 3.00 13.56
N HIS A 276 -0.90 2.75 12.34
CA HIS A 276 -0.87 1.40 11.77
C HIS A 276 0.59 0.89 11.74
N PRO A 277 0.91 -0.27 12.37
CA PRO A 277 2.31 -0.68 12.59
C PRO A 277 3.15 -0.81 11.33
N GLY A 278 2.52 -1.12 10.20
CA GLY A 278 3.18 -1.30 8.92
C GLY A 278 3.02 -0.15 7.95
N ARG A 279 2.64 1.07 8.40
CA ARG A 279 2.44 2.23 7.51
C ARG A 279 3.73 2.69 6.82
N SER A 280 4.86 2.61 7.50
CA SER A 280 6.19 3.03 7.00
C SER A 280 7.16 1.86 7.02
N LEU A 281 7.99 1.73 5.98
CA LEU A 281 9.03 0.69 5.88
C LEU A 281 10.32 1.05 6.64
N ARG A 282 10.47 2.30 7.11
CA ARG A 282 11.62 2.72 7.93
C ARG A 282 11.63 2.07 9.30
N GLY A 283 10.44 1.73 9.82
CA GLY A 283 10.22 1.16 11.15
C GLY A 283 8.85 1.59 11.69
N ARG A 284 8.61 1.39 12.99
CA ARG A 284 7.37 1.83 13.64
C ARG A 284 7.31 3.37 13.65
N THR A 285 6.61 3.95 12.68
CA THR A 285 6.40 5.40 12.57
C THR A 285 4.95 5.73 12.86
N ILE A 286 4.73 6.59 13.85
CA ILE A 286 3.41 7.14 14.20
C ILE A 286 3.40 8.58 13.72
N THR A 287 2.38 8.97 12.94
CA THR A 287 2.24 10.37 12.52
C THR A 287 1.05 11.05 13.17
N HIS A 288 1.22 12.33 13.50
CA HIS A 288 0.14 13.21 13.92
C HIS A 288 -0.21 14.15 12.76
N ALA A 289 -1.33 13.87 12.11
CA ALA A 289 -1.81 14.69 10.99
C ALA A 289 -2.69 15.83 11.51
N HIS A 290 -2.34 17.06 11.14
CA HIS A 290 -3.02 18.28 11.52
C HIS A 290 -3.81 18.82 10.33
N TYR A 291 -5.13 18.90 10.44
CA TYR A 291 -5.99 19.38 9.37
C TYR A 291 -6.30 20.87 9.54
N PHE A 292 -5.87 21.65 8.56
CA PHE A 292 -6.08 23.09 8.47
C PHE A 292 -7.03 23.41 7.32
N ASP A 293 -8.15 24.07 7.60
CA ASP A 293 -9.04 24.62 6.57
C ASP A 293 -8.91 26.14 6.58
N LEU A 294 -8.24 26.69 5.56
CA LEU A 294 -7.96 28.12 5.48
C LEU A 294 -9.21 28.97 5.18
N GLN A 295 -10.34 28.35 4.82
CA GLN A 295 -11.62 29.03 4.53
C GLN A 295 -11.48 30.24 3.60
N THR A 296 -10.70 30.07 2.53
CA THR A 296 -10.39 31.11 1.54
C THR A 296 -10.77 30.65 0.13
N ASP A 297 -11.14 31.61 -0.71
CA ASP A 297 -11.49 31.42 -2.12
C ASP A 297 -10.28 31.56 -3.06
N HIS A 298 -9.10 31.90 -2.54
CA HIS A 298 -7.86 31.97 -3.31
C HIS A 298 -6.80 31.03 -2.73
N LEU A 299 -5.89 30.55 -3.60
CA LEU A 299 -4.76 29.74 -3.21
C LEU A 299 -3.62 30.65 -2.72
N PRO A 300 -3.14 30.53 -1.47
CA PRO A 300 -1.96 31.26 -1.02
C PRO A 300 -0.71 30.87 -1.83
N ASP A 301 0.21 31.82 -1.96
CA ASP A 301 1.50 31.57 -2.60
C ASP A 301 2.29 30.49 -1.86
N ILE A 302 2.95 29.64 -2.63
CA ILE A 302 3.86 28.59 -2.15
C ILE A 302 5.16 28.65 -2.95
N ARG A 303 6.27 28.27 -2.32
CA ARG A 303 7.57 28.05 -2.97
C ARG A 303 8.21 26.83 -2.37
N ALA A 304 8.45 25.80 -3.18
CA ALA A 304 9.21 24.64 -2.72
C ALA A 304 10.57 25.09 -2.18
N ALA A 305 10.94 24.61 -0.99
CA ALA A 305 12.28 24.71 -0.45
C ALA A 305 12.70 23.36 0.15
N ASP A 306 14.02 23.20 0.29
CA ASP A 306 14.69 22.04 0.89
C ASP A 306 14.45 20.69 0.15
N ASP A 307 14.21 19.59 0.89
CA ASP A 307 14.08 18.21 0.38
C ASP A 307 12.83 17.96 -0.50
N ALA A 308 11.91 18.92 -0.60
CA ALA A 308 10.74 18.84 -1.48
C ALA A 308 11.12 19.19 -2.93
N ALA A 309 11.10 18.19 -3.82
CA ALA A 309 11.40 18.38 -5.23
C ALA A 309 10.40 19.31 -5.94
N GLN A 310 9.19 19.45 -5.39
CA GLN A 310 8.10 20.31 -5.85
C GLN A 310 7.04 20.45 -4.75
N ALA A 311 6.41 21.63 -4.60
CA ALA A 311 5.20 21.84 -3.79
C ALA A 311 4.07 22.32 -4.72
N ALA A 312 2.84 21.82 -4.52
CA ALA A 312 1.71 22.15 -5.37
C ALA A 312 0.37 22.12 -4.62
N TRP A 313 -0.52 23.05 -4.98
CA TRP A 313 -1.94 22.93 -4.71
C TRP A 313 -2.58 21.96 -5.70
N VAL A 314 -3.15 20.86 -5.19
CA VAL A 314 -3.80 19.82 -6.00
C VAL A 314 -5.30 19.83 -5.72
N GLY A 315 -6.10 19.86 -6.78
CA GLY A 315 -7.56 19.84 -6.68
C GLY A 315 -8.04 18.56 -6.00
N ILE A 316 -8.96 18.70 -5.04
CA ILE A 316 -9.50 17.55 -4.27
C ILE A 316 -10.18 16.54 -5.20
N ASP A 317 -10.81 17.02 -6.27
CA ASP A 317 -11.47 16.22 -7.32
C ASP A 317 -10.53 15.28 -8.07
N LYS A 318 -9.21 15.51 -8.01
CA LYS A 318 -8.20 14.68 -8.69
C LYS A 318 -7.65 13.59 -7.80
N LEU A 319 -7.77 13.71 -6.47
CA LEU A 319 -7.04 12.88 -5.52
C LEU A 319 -7.38 11.39 -5.62
N GLU A 320 -8.65 11.06 -5.87
CA GLU A 320 -9.10 9.67 -6.05
C GLU A 320 -8.31 8.94 -7.16
N ASN A 321 -8.00 9.65 -8.26
CA ASN A 321 -7.24 9.11 -9.38
C ASN A 321 -5.71 9.14 -9.17
N MET A 322 -5.25 9.58 -8.00
CA MET A 322 -3.83 9.75 -7.65
C MET A 322 -3.39 8.81 -6.53
N GLU A 323 -4.26 7.92 -6.02
CA GLU A 323 -3.99 7.04 -4.87
C GLU A 323 -2.63 6.32 -4.97
N GLU A 324 -2.31 5.80 -6.16
CA GLU A 324 -1.06 5.06 -6.45
C GLU A 324 0.19 5.94 -6.59
N LEU A 325 0.07 7.25 -6.39
CA LEU A 325 1.15 8.21 -6.41
C LEU A 325 1.51 8.74 -5.02
N PHE A 326 0.81 8.31 -3.98
CA PHE A 326 1.05 8.77 -2.61
C PHE A 326 2.08 7.93 -1.86
N PHE A 327 2.89 8.61 -1.08
CA PHE A 327 3.81 8.00 -0.12
C PHE A 327 3.04 7.36 1.04
N ASP A 328 3.53 6.21 1.51
CA ASP A 328 2.98 5.43 2.62
C ASP A 328 1.44 5.35 2.58
N ASP A 329 0.77 5.99 3.53
CA ASP A 329 -0.68 6.02 3.72
C ASP A 329 -1.28 7.43 3.62
N HIS A 330 -0.57 8.37 2.99
CA HIS A 330 -1.00 9.77 2.94
C HIS A 330 -2.33 9.94 2.20
N PHE A 331 -2.66 9.06 1.25
CA PHE A 331 -3.99 9.02 0.66
C PHE A 331 -5.07 8.68 1.70
N HIS A 332 -4.83 7.73 2.61
CA HIS A 332 -5.74 7.40 3.72
C HIS A 332 -5.87 8.56 4.70
N ILE A 333 -4.78 9.29 4.95
CA ILE A 333 -4.82 10.51 5.78
C ILE A 333 -5.73 11.56 5.13
N LEU A 334 -5.59 11.78 3.82
CA LEU A 334 -6.45 12.69 3.07
C LEU A 334 -7.92 12.22 3.08
N ASP A 335 -8.19 10.93 2.84
CA ASP A 335 -9.53 10.34 2.88
C ASP A 335 -10.20 10.54 4.24
N GLN A 336 -9.45 10.42 5.33
CA GLN A 336 -9.96 10.61 6.69
C GLN A 336 -10.51 12.03 6.93
N PHE A 337 -9.92 13.06 6.34
CA PHE A 337 -10.35 14.46 6.52
C PHE A 337 -11.26 14.97 5.41
N LEU A 338 -11.13 14.43 4.19
CA LEU A 338 -11.80 14.95 3.00
C LEU A 338 -12.87 14.01 2.44
N ASN A 339 -12.97 12.78 2.96
CA ASN A 339 -13.96 11.78 2.58
C ASN A 339 -13.93 11.46 1.07
N LEU A 340 -12.73 11.21 0.55
CA LEU A 340 -12.45 11.03 -0.88
C LEU A 340 -13.14 9.79 -1.48
N THR A 341 -13.30 8.75 -0.67
CA THR A 341 -13.78 7.43 -1.11
C THR A 341 -15.24 7.15 -0.72
N ALA A 342 -15.99 8.19 -0.36
CA ALA A 342 -17.36 8.08 0.12
C ALA A 342 -18.32 7.37 -0.85
N ASN A 343 -18.07 7.53 -2.16
CA ASN A 343 -18.96 7.03 -3.22
C ASN A 343 -18.71 5.56 -3.60
N GLU A 344 -17.71 4.89 -3.03
CA GLU A 344 -17.37 3.50 -3.37
C GLU A 344 -18.12 2.44 -2.54
N HIS A 345 -18.76 2.85 -1.45
CA HIS A 345 -19.41 1.95 -0.48
C HIS A 345 -20.86 1.65 -0.85
#